data_AF-A0A261AZP6-F1
#
_entry.id   AF-A0A261AZP6-F1
#
_cell.length_a   1.000
_cell.length_b   1.000
_cell.length_c   1.000
_cell.angle_alpha   90.00
_cell.angle_beta   90.00
_cell.angle_gamma   90.00
#
_symmetry.space_group_name_H-M   'P 1'
#
loop_
_entity.id
_entity.type
_entity.pdbx_description
1 polymer ?
#
loop_
_entity_poly.entity_id
_entity_poly.type
_entity_poly.pdbx_seq_one_letter_code
_entity_poly.pdbx_strand_id
1 'polypeptide(L)'
;MRSAVELGPAWIRGHGYLFKQMVNINMFVAQFGFCCVYFVFMADNLKQFFDQTSNIHISQAGWIALLLIPISALCTIRELKALAPLAAIANFVYLIAVVIVLQDLFSDWQPWDQLPAFGSLESLPLFFGTVMFAFEGVAVVLPIENQMNEPIHFITPNGVLNTSCILVLLVYMTVGFFGFLRYGLDIKDTLTLNLPQTPFYQAIKIMFVLCILVSYPLQFYVPMERVEKWIKRKVVETKQEPMIYAIRFGGVVLTCAMAQLIPHLALFISLVGSVAGTSLTLVFPPLIELLCCYSRQELTKWVWIRNIGLMAFAMVGFTTGTYASMVQIVEAFGKSDV
;
A
#
# COMPACT_ATOMS: atom_id res chain seq x y z
N MET A 1 7.97 19.75 -0.41
CA MET A 1 7.26 20.21 -1.63
C MET A 1 7.06 21.72 -1.71
N ARG A 2 6.19 22.35 -0.88
CA ARG A 2 5.91 23.80 -0.95
C ARG A 2 7.17 24.66 -1.06
N SER A 3 8.08 24.51 -0.10
CA SER A 3 9.31 25.29 -0.04
C SER A 3 10.21 25.03 -1.25
N ALA A 4 10.29 23.79 -1.74
CA ALA A 4 11.08 23.47 -2.94
C ALA A 4 10.54 24.21 -4.17
N VAL A 5 9.22 24.27 -4.35
CA VAL A 5 8.58 25.02 -5.45
C VAL A 5 8.78 26.52 -5.28
N GLU A 6 8.63 27.05 -4.05
CA GLU A 6 8.85 28.47 -3.74
C GLU A 6 10.31 28.93 -3.90
N LEU A 7 11.26 27.98 -3.91
CA LEU A 7 12.69 28.19 -4.21
C LEU A 7 13.02 27.95 -5.70
N GLY A 8 12.07 27.43 -6.47
CA GLY A 8 12.23 27.10 -7.87
C GLY A 8 12.25 28.31 -8.81
N PRO A 9 12.29 28.06 -10.13
CA PRO A 9 12.23 29.09 -11.16
C PRO A 9 11.01 30.03 -11.01
N ALA A 10 11.14 31.26 -11.50
CA ALA A 10 10.11 32.30 -11.36
C ALA A 10 8.71 31.87 -11.86
N TRP A 11 8.64 31.03 -12.90
CA TRP A 11 7.38 30.56 -13.48
C TRP A 11 6.59 29.58 -12.58
N ILE A 12 7.28 28.79 -11.74
CA ILE A 12 6.62 27.81 -10.86
C ILE A 12 6.49 28.31 -9.42
N ARG A 13 7.29 29.31 -9.03
CA ARG A 13 7.40 29.83 -7.66
C ARG A 13 6.07 30.19 -7.00
N GLY A 14 5.11 30.75 -7.76
CA GLY A 14 3.78 31.10 -7.26
C GLY A 14 2.88 29.91 -6.93
N HIS A 15 3.20 28.70 -7.39
CA HIS A 15 2.33 27.52 -7.29
C HIS A 15 2.66 26.61 -6.10
N GLY A 16 3.52 27.04 -5.16
CA GLY A 16 3.97 26.19 -4.05
C GLY A 16 2.86 25.60 -3.17
N TYR A 17 1.77 26.34 -2.96
CA TYR A 17 0.61 25.83 -2.22
C TYR A 17 -0.14 24.73 -2.99
N LEU A 18 -0.30 24.89 -4.30
CA LEU A 18 -0.96 23.92 -5.17
C LEU A 18 -0.22 22.58 -5.15
N PHE A 19 1.10 22.59 -5.38
CA PHE A 19 1.91 21.37 -5.32
C PHE A 19 1.91 20.72 -3.94
N LYS A 20 1.86 21.51 -2.86
CA LYS A 20 1.70 20.96 -1.51
C LYS A 20 0.37 20.22 -1.35
N GLN A 21 -0.72 20.76 -1.93
CA GLN A 21 -2.01 20.09 -1.88
C GLN A 21 -2.07 18.85 -2.75
N MET A 22 -1.45 18.87 -3.94
CA MET A 22 -1.32 17.66 -4.77
C MET A 22 -0.64 16.53 -4.01
N VAL A 23 0.50 16.78 -3.36
CA VAL A 23 1.18 15.75 -2.54
C VAL A 23 0.29 15.26 -1.41
N ASN A 24 -0.40 16.16 -0.70
CA ASN A 24 -1.30 15.73 0.38
C ASN A 24 -2.44 14.86 -0.17
N ILE A 25 -3.17 15.32 -1.19
CA ILE A 25 -4.28 14.56 -1.78
C ILE A 25 -3.81 13.19 -2.23
N ASN A 26 -2.67 13.13 -2.92
CA ASN A 26 -2.11 11.87 -3.40
C ASN A 26 -1.70 10.93 -2.25
N MET A 27 -1.15 11.46 -1.16
CA MET A 27 -0.87 10.71 0.07
C MET A 27 -2.16 10.15 0.70
N PHE A 28 -3.25 10.94 0.76
CA PHE A 28 -4.54 10.45 1.25
C PHE A 28 -5.11 9.35 0.35
N VAL A 29 -5.03 9.51 -0.98
CA VAL A 29 -5.50 8.51 -1.95
C VAL A 29 -4.71 7.20 -1.80
N ALA A 30 -3.38 7.25 -1.70
CA ALA A 30 -2.55 6.06 -1.49
C ALA A 30 -2.93 5.35 -0.19
N GLN A 31 -2.94 6.09 0.92
CA GLN A 31 -3.13 5.54 2.26
C GLN A 31 -4.53 4.95 2.47
N PHE A 32 -5.57 5.64 1.99
CA PHE A 32 -6.92 5.09 2.01
C PHE A 32 -7.08 3.93 1.03
N GLY A 33 -6.36 3.94 -0.10
CA GLY A 33 -6.25 2.78 -1.00
C GLY A 33 -5.72 1.53 -0.29
N PHE A 34 -4.64 1.65 0.50
CA PHE A 34 -4.10 0.53 1.30
C PHE A 34 -5.11 0.02 2.33
N CYS A 35 -5.79 0.93 3.03
CA CYS A 35 -6.85 0.58 3.96
C CYS A 35 -7.97 -0.23 3.27
N CYS A 36 -8.38 0.16 2.05
CA CYS A 36 -9.39 -0.58 1.30
C CYS A 36 -8.90 -1.98 0.90
N VAL A 37 -7.65 -2.10 0.43
CA VAL A 37 -7.02 -3.39 0.10
C VAL A 37 -6.98 -4.31 1.32
N TYR A 38 -6.67 -3.78 2.50
CA TYR A 38 -6.68 -4.55 3.74
C TYR A 38 -8.07 -5.06 4.10
N PHE A 39 -9.11 -4.24 3.96
CA PHE A 39 -10.50 -4.69 4.17
C PHE A 39 -10.85 -5.88 3.26
N VAL A 40 -10.60 -5.74 1.96
CA VAL A 40 -10.93 -6.77 0.96
C VAL A 40 -10.12 -8.04 1.20
N PHE A 41 -8.81 -7.92 1.42
CA PHE A 41 -7.95 -9.06 1.75
C PHE A 41 -8.45 -9.82 2.97
N MET A 42 -8.74 -9.11 4.07
CA MET A 42 -9.21 -9.74 5.30
C MET A 42 -10.57 -10.41 5.09
N ALA A 43 -11.48 -9.75 4.36
CA ALA A 43 -12.80 -10.29 4.06
C ALA A 43 -12.74 -11.55 3.20
N ASP A 44 -11.90 -11.60 2.18
CA ASP A 44 -11.75 -12.79 1.32
C ASP A 44 -11.19 -13.99 2.07
N ASN A 45 -10.18 -13.75 2.91
CA ASN A 45 -9.58 -14.80 3.72
C ASN A 45 -10.53 -15.30 4.82
N LEU A 46 -11.28 -14.40 5.47
CA LEU A 46 -12.33 -14.79 6.42
C LEU A 46 -13.45 -15.56 5.74
N LYS A 47 -13.96 -15.06 4.61
CA LYS A 47 -14.98 -15.76 3.84
C LYS A 47 -14.54 -17.18 3.48
N GLN A 48 -13.37 -17.33 2.87
CA GLN A 48 -12.87 -18.64 2.48
C GLN A 48 -12.67 -19.56 3.69
N PHE A 49 -12.18 -19.04 4.81
CA PHE A 49 -12.04 -19.82 6.04
C PHE A 49 -13.39 -20.33 6.57
N PHE A 50 -14.38 -19.44 6.69
CA PHE A 50 -15.69 -19.77 7.24
C PHE A 50 -16.51 -20.66 6.31
N ASP A 51 -16.47 -20.42 4.99
CA ASP A 51 -17.15 -21.28 4.00
C ASP A 51 -16.61 -22.73 4.02
N GLN A 52 -15.34 -22.93 4.39
CA GLN A 52 -14.70 -24.25 4.39
C GLN A 52 -14.72 -24.94 5.76
N THR A 53 -14.77 -24.18 6.85
CA THR A 53 -14.65 -24.71 8.22
C THR A 53 -15.99 -24.71 8.96
N SER A 54 -16.97 -23.94 8.51
CA SER A 54 -18.25 -23.74 9.19
C SER A 54 -19.41 -23.66 8.19
N ASN A 55 -20.65 -23.79 8.67
CA ASN A 55 -21.85 -23.57 7.84
C ASN A 55 -22.24 -22.08 7.72
N ILE A 56 -21.36 -21.15 8.10
CA ILE A 56 -21.63 -19.71 8.08
C ILE A 56 -21.25 -19.15 6.71
N HIS A 57 -22.26 -18.92 5.87
CA HIS A 57 -22.09 -18.38 4.53
C HIS A 57 -22.45 -16.89 4.52
N ILE A 58 -21.46 -16.04 4.74
CA ILE A 58 -21.61 -14.58 4.70
C ILE A 58 -20.94 -14.06 3.42
N SER A 59 -21.59 -13.12 2.73
CA SER A 59 -21.01 -12.49 1.54
C SER A 59 -19.72 -11.73 1.89
N GLN A 60 -18.85 -11.50 0.90
CA GLN A 60 -17.62 -10.72 1.10
C GLN A 60 -17.93 -9.32 1.66
N ALA A 61 -18.97 -8.66 1.13
CA ALA A 61 -19.47 -7.38 1.64
C ALA A 61 -19.91 -7.45 3.12
N GLY A 62 -20.52 -8.57 3.54
CA GLY A 62 -20.86 -8.81 4.94
C GLY A 62 -19.63 -8.90 5.83
N TRP A 63 -18.58 -9.60 5.39
CA TRP A 63 -17.30 -9.65 6.12
C TRP A 63 -16.61 -8.29 6.21
N ILE A 64 -16.61 -7.50 5.12
CA ILE A 64 -16.10 -6.12 5.12
C ILE A 64 -16.85 -5.27 6.18
N ALA A 65 -18.18 -5.38 6.24
CA ALA A 65 -18.99 -4.66 7.21
C ALA A 65 -18.72 -5.11 8.66
N LEU A 66 -18.51 -6.40 8.90
CA LEU A 66 -18.16 -6.92 10.23
C LEU A 66 -16.78 -6.46 10.70
N LEU A 67 -15.80 -6.39 9.79
CA LEU A 67 -14.44 -5.90 10.07
C LEU A 67 -14.39 -4.42 10.47
N LEU A 68 -15.42 -3.64 10.15
CA LEU A 68 -15.54 -2.24 10.58
C LEU A 68 -15.44 -2.11 12.11
N ILE A 69 -16.01 -3.06 12.85
CA ILE A 69 -16.06 -3.03 14.32
C ILE A 69 -14.65 -3.11 14.92
N PRO A 70 -13.85 -4.19 14.72
CA PRO A 70 -12.51 -4.27 15.29
C PRO A 70 -11.56 -3.20 14.74
N ILE A 71 -11.67 -2.82 13.46
CA ILE A 71 -10.80 -1.79 12.87
C ILE A 71 -11.09 -0.42 13.46
N SER A 72 -12.37 -0.06 13.64
CA SER A 72 -12.74 1.20 14.26
C SER A 72 -12.22 1.30 15.70
N ALA A 73 -12.30 0.20 16.46
CA ALA A 73 -11.75 0.11 17.80
C ALA A 73 -10.23 0.33 17.81
N LEU A 74 -9.47 -0.32 16.93
CA LEU A 74 -8.02 -0.15 16.84
C LEU A 74 -7.60 1.25 16.36
N CYS A 75 -8.38 1.87 15.45
CA CYS A 75 -8.10 3.21 14.94
C CYS A 75 -8.36 4.34 15.96
N THR A 76 -8.96 4.01 17.12
CA THR A 76 -9.02 4.95 18.26
C THR A 76 -7.64 5.23 18.85
N ILE A 77 -6.67 4.32 18.67
CA ILE A 77 -5.31 4.50 19.16
C ILE A 77 -4.63 5.63 18.37
N ARG A 78 -4.26 6.70 19.07
CA ARG A 78 -3.71 7.92 18.47
C ARG A 78 -2.21 7.92 18.36
N GLU A 79 -1.50 7.17 19.19
CA GLU A 79 -0.05 7.22 19.28
C GLU A 79 0.58 6.03 18.55
N LEU A 80 1.43 6.32 17.55
CA LEU A 80 2.18 5.31 16.83
C LEU A 80 3.08 4.48 17.76
N LYS A 81 3.65 5.11 18.80
CA LYS A 81 4.46 4.43 19.82
C LYS A 81 3.69 3.35 20.58
N ALA A 82 2.39 3.54 20.81
CA ALA A 82 1.54 2.54 21.46
C ALA A 82 1.25 1.34 20.54
N LEU A 83 1.21 1.57 19.22
CA LEU A 83 1.03 0.52 18.21
C LEU A 83 2.33 -0.23 17.91
N ALA A 84 3.49 0.39 18.09
CA ALA A 84 4.80 -0.19 17.76
C ALA A 84 5.07 -1.60 18.33
N PRO A 85 4.84 -1.92 19.63
CA PRO A 85 5.10 -3.26 20.15
C PRO A 85 4.13 -4.30 19.56
N LEU A 86 2.86 -3.93 19.38
CA LEU A 86 1.86 -4.81 18.76
C LEU A 86 2.22 -5.08 17.29
N ALA A 87 2.64 -4.04 16.56
CA ALA A 87 3.11 -4.15 15.18
C ALA A 87 4.39 -5.00 15.07
N ALA A 88 5.32 -4.89 16.02
CA ALA A 88 6.53 -5.72 16.05
C ALA A 88 6.19 -7.21 16.21
N ILE A 89 5.29 -7.54 17.14
CA ILE A 89 4.78 -8.91 17.32
C ILE A 89 4.09 -9.38 16.04
N ALA A 90 3.18 -8.57 15.48
CA ALA A 90 2.46 -8.90 14.25
C ALA A 90 3.42 -9.15 13.07
N ASN A 91 4.47 -8.35 12.91
CA ASN A 91 5.48 -8.53 11.87
C ASN A 91 6.31 -9.80 12.08
N PHE A 92 6.67 -10.14 13.32
CA PHE A 92 7.38 -11.39 13.61
C PHE A 92 6.50 -12.62 13.27
N VAL A 93 5.23 -12.58 13.69
CA VAL A 93 4.24 -13.60 13.35
C VAL A 93 4.01 -13.68 11.83
N TYR A 94 3.97 -12.54 11.14
CA TYR A 94 3.84 -12.46 9.69
C TYR A 94 5.03 -13.12 8.98
N LEU A 95 6.26 -12.89 9.45
CA LEU A 95 7.45 -13.55 8.91
C LEU A 95 7.39 -15.07 9.08
N ILE A 96 6.93 -15.56 10.25
CA ILE A 96 6.70 -16.99 10.46
C ILE A 96 5.65 -17.52 9.47
N ALA A 97 4.54 -16.79 9.27
CA ALA A 97 3.51 -17.13 8.29
C ALA A 97 4.10 -17.29 6.88
N VAL A 98 4.93 -16.32 6.47
CA VAL A 98 5.61 -16.33 5.17
C VAL A 98 6.54 -17.52 5.04
N VAL A 99 7.31 -17.86 6.07
CA VAL A 99 8.19 -19.05 6.05
C VAL A 99 7.39 -20.34 5.88
N ILE A 100 6.25 -20.48 6.57
CA ILE A 100 5.36 -21.64 6.43
C ILE A 100 4.79 -21.72 5.01
N VAL A 101 4.36 -20.58 4.45
CA VAL A 101 3.90 -20.52 3.07
C VAL A 101 5.02 -20.90 2.10
N LEU A 102 6.25 -20.43 2.31
CA LEU A 102 7.39 -20.80 1.47
C LEU A 102 7.66 -22.30 1.45
N GLN A 103 7.45 -23.01 2.57
CA GLN A 103 7.57 -24.48 2.60
C GLN A 103 6.54 -25.15 1.66
N ASP A 104 5.30 -24.65 1.64
CA ASP A 104 4.27 -25.10 0.71
C ASP A 104 4.67 -24.81 -0.75
N LEU A 105 5.21 -23.62 -1.01
CA LEU A 105 5.64 -23.20 -2.35
C LEU A 105 6.84 -23.99 -2.88
N PHE A 106 7.69 -24.52 -2.00
CA PHE A 106 8.82 -25.36 -2.39
C PHE A 106 8.44 -26.82 -2.67
N SER A 107 7.17 -27.17 -2.51
CA SER A 107 6.65 -28.51 -2.78
C SER A 107 5.91 -28.55 -4.12
N ASP A 108 5.99 -29.67 -4.83
CA ASP A 108 5.17 -29.98 -6.02
C ASP A 108 5.13 -28.86 -7.09
N TRP A 109 6.29 -28.44 -7.60
CA TRP A 109 6.36 -27.47 -8.68
C TRP A 109 5.74 -27.98 -9.97
N GLN A 110 5.11 -27.07 -10.73
CA GLN A 110 4.75 -27.38 -12.11
C GLN A 110 6.03 -27.52 -12.95
N PRO A 111 6.02 -28.39 -13.98
CA PRO A 111 7.14 -28.49 -14.91
C PRO A 111 7.45 -27.12 -15.52
N TRP A 112 8.67 -26.64 -15.33
CA TRP A 112 9.15 -25.32 -15.77
C TRP A 112 9.05 -25.08 -17.28
N ASP A 113 8.96 -26.13 -18.08
CA ASP A 113 8.85 -26.14 -19.54
C ASP A 113 7.41 -25.87 -20.00
N GLN A 114 6.43 -26.02 -19.11
CA GLN A 114 5.02 -25.73 -19.36
C GLN A 114 4.64 -24.30 -18.99
N LEU A 115 5.49 -23.61 -18.22
CA LEU A 115 5.25 -22.24 -17.79
C LEU A 115 5.89 -21.23 -18.75
N PRO A 116 5.20 -20.13 -19.08
CA PRO A 116 5.76 -19.10 -19.93
C PRO A 116 6.92 -18.40 -19.23
N ALA A 117 8.11 -18.42 -19.85
CA ALA A 117 9.29 -17.73 -19.32
C ALA A 117 9.14 -16.19 -19.34
N PHE A 118 8.27 -15.67 -20.21
CA PHE A 118 7.98 -14.25 -20.33
C PHE A 118 6.47 -14.01 -20.19
N GLY A 119 6.10 -13.07 -19.33
CA GLY A 119 4.73 -12.57 -19.25
C GLY A 119 4.32 -11.79 -20.49
N SER A 120 3.02 -11.55 -20.66
CA SER A 120 2.52 -10.74 -21.77
C SER A 120 2.88 -9.27 -21.57
N LEU A 121 3.17 -8.57 -22.67
CA LEU A 121 3.42 -7.12 -22.65
C LEU A 121 2.21 -6.34 -22.11
N GLU A 122 1.00 -6.90 -22.28
CA GLU A 122 -0.26 -6.32 -21.78
C GLU A 122 -0.38 -6.37 -20.25
N SER A 123 0.27 -7.31 -19.59
CA SER A 123 0.29 -7.40 -18.12
C SER A 123 1.35 -6.52 -17.46
N LEU A 124 2.33 -6.01 -18.21
CA LEU A 124 3.41 -5.19 -17.66
C LEU A 124 2.91 -3.92 -16.96
N PRO A 125 1.93 -3.16 -17.48
CA PRO A 125 1.39 -2.01 -16.77
C PRO A 125 0.72 -2.38 -15.44
N LEU A 126 0.01 -3.51 -15.40
CA LEU A 126 -0.60 -4.00 -14.17
C LEU A 126 0.46 -4.39 -13.14
N PHE A 127 1.47 -5.14 -13.58
CA PHE A 127 2.60 -5.53 -12.75
C PHE A 127 3.35 -4.30 -12.21
N PHE A 128 3.60 -3.29 -13.05
CA PHE A 128 4.21 -2.04 -12.64
C PHE A 128 3.41 -1.39 -11.51
N GLY A 129 2.09 -1.24 -11.65
CA GLY A 129 1.22 -0.72 -10.59
C GLY A 129 1.35 -1.51 -9.30
N THR A 130 1.32 -2.85 -9.37
CA THR A 130 1.48 -3.72 -8.20
C THR A 130 2.84 -3.56 -7.52
N VAL A 131 3.93 -3.41 -8.28
CA VAL A 131 5.27 -3.16 -7.72
C VAL A 131 5.34 -1.79 -7.04
N MET A 132 4.77 -0.76 -7.67
CA MET A 132 4.72 0.59 -7.09
C MET A 132 3.88 0.64 -5.82
N PHE A 133 2.83 -0.17 -5.74
CA PHE A 133 2.06 -0.38 -4.51
C PHE A 133 2.88 -1.11 -3.44
N ALA A 134 3.56 -2.19 -3.82
CA ALA A 134 4.31 -3.04 -2.89
C ALA A 134 5.50 -2.32 -2.24
N PHE A 135 6.17 -1.43 -2.97
CA PHE A 135 7.25 -0.58 -2.45
C PHE A 135 6.77 0.78 -1.91
N GLU A 136 5.47 0.95 -1.71
CA GLU A 136 4.98 2.16 -1.04
C GLU A 136 5.30 2.10 0.45
N GLY A 137 6.08 3.08 0.90
CA GLY A 137 6.30 3.40 2.31
C GLY A 137 6.74 4.84 2.52
N VAL A 138 6.79 5.65 1.45
CA VAL A 138 7.33 7.01 1.49
C VAL A 138 6.54 7.91 2.44
N ALA A 139 5.23 7.69 2.57
CA ALA A 139 4.38 8.46 3.47
C ALA A 139 4.69 8.21 4.95
N VAL A 140 5.18 7.01 5.30
CA VAL A 140 5.53 6.63 6.69
C VAL A 140 6.99 6.90 7.04
N VAL A 141 7.88 7.08 6.05
CA VAL A 141 9.32 7.31 6.24
C VAL A 141 9.59 8.46 7.22
N LEU A 142 9.06 9.66 6.96
CA LEU A 142 9.33 10.83 7.82
C LEU A 142 8.71 10.69 9.22
N PRO A 143 7.44 10.26 9.39
CA PRO A 143 6.90 9.97 10.72
C PRO A 143 7.72 8.96 11.52
N ILE A 144 8.24 7.91 10.88
CA ILE A 144 9.07 6.89 11.53
C ILE A 144 10.42 7.48 11.93
N GLU A 145 11.12 8.15 11.01
CA GLU A 145 12.41 8.81 11.28
C GLU A 145 12.31 9.78 12.46
N ASN A 146 11.24 10.59 12.52
CA ASN A 146 11.00 11.55 13.61
C ASN A 146 10.73 10.90 14.97
N GLN A 147 10.41 9.60 15.01
CA GLN A 147 10.14 8.86 16.25
C GLN A 147 11.29 7.93 16.67
N MET A 148 12.35 7.84 15.88
CA MET A 148 13.54 7.06 16.22
C MET A 148 14.36 7.75 17.30
N ASN A 149 15.00 6.95 18.16
CA ASN A 149 15.97 7.47 19.14
C ASN A 149 17.19 8.08 18.44
N GLU A 150 17.63 7.47 17.34
CA GLU A 150 18.78 7.92 16.52
C GLU A 150 18.37 8.07 15.05
N PRO A 151 17.69 9.18 14.67
CA PRO A 151 17.19 9.38 13.30
C PRO A 151 18.28 9.35 12.23
N ILE A 152 19.51 9.72 12.58
CA ILE A 152 20.64 9.75 11.64
C ILE A 152 20.96 8.39 11.02
N HIS A 153 20.67 7.29 11.75
CA HIS A 153 20.87 5.92 11.28
C HIS A 153 19.75 5.41 10.36
N PHE A 154 18.70 6.21 10.12
CA PHE A 154 17.61 5.81 9.23
C PHE A 154 18.08 5.72 7.76
N ILE A 155 18.88 6.71 7.32
CA ILE A 155 19.31 6.88 5.92
C ILE A 155 20.77 6.46 5.64
N THR A 156 21.49 5.92 6.62
CA THR A 156 22.86 5.42 6.38
C THR A 156 22.85 4.25 5.37
N PRO A 157 23.99 3.91 4.73
CA PRO A 157 24.04 2.82 3.75
C PRO A 157 23.50 1.48 4.28
N ASN A 158 23.86 1.13 5.52
CA ASN A 158 23.32 -0.02 6.25
C ASN A 158 22.24 0.39 7.27
N GLY A 159 21.58 1.52 7.00
CA GLY A 159 20.53 2.07 7.82
C GLY A 159 19.22 1.30 7.70
N VAL A 160 18.26 1.69 8.53
CA VAL A 160 16.97 1.01 8.64
C VAL A 160 16.23 0.97 7.30
N LEU A 161 16.24 2.06 6.53
CA LEU A 161 15.51 2.12 5.25
C LEU A 161 16.06 1.13 4.22
N ASN A 162 17.37 1.19 3.94
CA ASN A 162 18.00 0.36 2.91
C ASN A 162 17.93 -1.13 3.26
N THR A 163 18.22 -1.48 4.51
CA THR A 163 18.16 -2.87 4.98
C THR A 163 16.74 -3.44 4.89
N SER A 164 15.73 -2.65 5.28
CA SER A 164 14.32 -3.03 5.17
C SER A 164 13.89 -3.23 3.71
N CYS A 165 14.26 -2.31 2.80
CA CYS A 165 13.94 -2.43 1.39
C CYS A 165 14.57 -3.66 0.74
N ILE A 166 15.83 -3.98 1.05
CA ILE A 166 16.50 -5.18 0.53
C ILE A 166 15.81 -6.45 1.04
N LEU A 167 15.50 -6.51 2.34
CA LEU A 167 14.81 -7.66 2.93
C LEU A 167 13.45 -7.89 2.26
N VAL A 168 12.65 -6.84 2.12
CA VAL A 168 11.32 -6.90 1.48
C VAL A 168 11.45 -7.32 0.01
N LEU A 169 12.42 -6.79 -0.73
CA LEU A 169 12.68 -7.18 -2.12
C LEU A 169 12.98 -8.68 -2.24
N LEU A 170 13.84 -9.23 -1.37
CA LEU A 170 14.15 -10.66 -1.38
C LEU A 170 12.93 -11.52 -1.10
N VAL A 171 12.09 -11.12 -0.14
CA VAL A 171 10.84 -11.82 0.17
C VAL A 171 9.89 -11.77 -1.03
N TYR A 172 9.68 -10.61 -1.65
CA TYR A 172 8.81 -10.47 -2.81
C TYR A 172 9.29 -11.28 -4.01
N MET A 173 10.59 -11.24 -4.33
CA MET A 173 11.11 -12.04 -5.45
C MET A 173 10.98 -13.54 -5.18
N THR A 174 11.27 -13.99 -3.95
CA THR A 174 11.17 -15.42 -3.61
C THR A 174 9.71 -15.88 -3.65
N VAL A 175 8.82 -15.21 -2.93
CA VAL A 175 7.40 -15.58 -2.87
C VAL A 175 6.73 -15.45 -4.25
N GLY A 176 7.05 -14.41 -5.01
CA GLY A 176 6.51 -14.20 -6.35
C GLY A 176 6.97 -15.28 -7.33
N PHE A 177 8.26 -15.60 -7.35
CA PHE A 177 8.82 -16.60 -8.26
C PHE A 177 8.30 -18.01 -7.95
N PHE A 178 8.44 -18.47 -6.70
CA PHE A 178 8.01 -19.81 -6.33
C PHE A 178 6.48 -19.95 -6.26
N GLY A 179 5.76 -18.85 -5.96
CA GLY A 179 4.30 -18.80 -6.07
C GLY A 179 3.83 -19.05 -7.50
N PHE A 180 4.49 -18.43 -8.47
CA PHE A 180 4.20 -18.66 -9.89
C PHE A 180 4.59 -20.07 -10.35
N LEU A 181 5.73 -20.61 -9.92
CA LEU A 181 6.11 -22.01 -10.23
C LEU A 181 5.14 -23.04 -9.67
N ARG A 182 4.52 -22.76 -8.51
CA ARG A 182 3.59 -23.68 -7.86
C ARG A 182 2.19 -23.63 -8.48
N TYR A 183 1.64 -22.44 -8.69
CA TYR A 183 0.24 -22.25 -9.07
C TYR A 183 0.04 -21.87 -10.56
N GLY A 184 1.10 -21.50 -11.27
CA GLY A 184 1.05 -21.16 -12.69
C GLY A 184 0.09 -20.00 -12.99
N LEU A 185 -0.65 -20.14 -14.09
CA LEU A 185 -1.60 -19.13 -14.57
C LEU A 185 -2.92 -19.12 -13.79
N ASP A 186 -3.21 -20.15 -13.01
CA ASP A 186 -4.47 -20.30 -12.25
C ASP A 186 -4.39 -19.66 -10.84
N ILE A 187 -3.32 -18.92 -10.56
CA ILE A 187 -3.13 -18.24 -9.27
C ILE A 187 -4.22 -17.19 -9.03
N LYS A 188 -4.88 -17.26 -7.87
CA LYS A 188 -5.85 -16.25 -7.43
C LYS A 188 -5.19 -14.92 -7.03
N ASP A 189 -5.99 -13.85 -6.94
CA ASP A 189 -5.59 -12.48 -6.56
C ASP A 189 -4.65 -12.38 -5.35
N THR A 190 -4.79 -13.29 -4.37
CA THR A 190 -3.88 -13.38 -3.23
C THR A 190 -3.37 -14.80 -3.09
N LEU A 191 -2.09 -14.93 -2.73
CA LEU A 191 -1.45 -16.22 -2.53
C LEU A 191 -2.16 -17.05 -1.45
N THR A 192 -2.66 -16.40 -0.41
CA THR A 192 -3.33 -17.08 0.71
C THR A 192 -4.61 -17.81 0.27
N LEU A 193 -5.31 -17.34 -0.76
CA LEU A 193 -6.51 -18.00 -1.30
C LEU A 193 -6.20 -19.30 -2.08
N ASN A 194 -4.94 -19.51 -2.44
CA ASN A 194 -4.45 -20.71 -3.13
C ASN A 194 -3.95 -21.79 -2.15
N LEU A 195 -3.67 -21.42 -0.89
CA LEU A 195 -3.18 -22.37 0.11
C LEU A 195 -4.14 -23.55 0.29
N PRO A 196 -3.60 -24.76 0.56
CA PRO A 196 -4.41 -25.96 0.75
C PRO A 196 -5.48 -25.76 1.83
N GLN A 197 -6.65 -26.39 1.67
CA GLN A 197 -7.78 -26.21 2.59
C GLN A 197 -7.68 -27.14 3.82
N THR A 198 -6.48 -27.34 4.36
CA THR A 198 -6.29 -28.14 5.59
C THR A 198 -6.44 -27.26 6.83
N PRO A 199 -6.84 -27.81 7.99
CA PRO A 199 -7.00 -27.03 9.22
C PRO A 199 -5.76 -26.21 9.60
N PHE A 200 -4.56 -26.72 9.28
CA PHE A 200 -3.30 -26.02 9.49
C PHE A 200 -3.20 -24.73 8.66
N TYR A 201 -3.35 -24.81 7.34
CA TYR A 201 -3.29 -23.62 6.49
C TYR A 201 -4.46 -22.67 6.70
N GLN A 202 -5.63 -23.17 7.12
CA GLN A 202 -6.74 -22.33 7.56
C GLN A 202 -6.35 -21.46 8.77
N ALA A 203 -5.64 -22.02 9.76
CA ALA A 203 -5.13 -21.24 10.87
C ALA A 203 -4.11 -20.18 10.42
N ILE A 204 -3.25 -20.50 9.44
CA ILE A 204 -2.31 -19.54 8.85
C ILE A 204 -3.04 -18.38 8.13
N LYS A 205 -4.16 -18.64 7.44
CA LYS A 205 -4.98 -17.57 6.84
C LYS A 205 -5.52 -16.61 7.89
N ILE A 206 -6.07 -17.13 8.99
CA ILE A 206 -6.54 -16.30 10.11
C ILE A 206 -5.38 -15.52 10.74
N MET A 207 -4.19 -16.12 10.83
CA MET A 207 -2.99 -15.44 11.30
C MET A 207 -2.64 -14.22 10.42
N PHE A 208 -2.68 -14.37 9.08
CA PHE A 208 -2.50 -13.24 8.16
C PHE A 208 -3.56 -12.14 8.36
N VAL A 209 -4.82 -12.52 8.54
CA VAL A 209 -5.92 -11.58 8.82
C VAL A 209 -5.63 -10.76 10.08
N LEU A 210 -5.21 -11.43 11.18
CA LEU A 210 -4.87 -10.76 12.43
C LEU A 210 -3.66 -9.84 12.30
N CYS A 211 -2.62 -10.26 11.57
CA CYS A 211 -1.45 -9.41 11.30
C CYS A 211 -1.82 -8.15 10.53
N ILE A 212 -2.66 -8.27 9.49
CA ILE A 212 -3.10 -7.13 8.68
C ILE A 212 -4.05 -6.23 9.47
N LEU A 213 -4.90 -6.80 10.33
CA LEU A 213 -5.76 -6.05 11.23
C LEU A 213 -4.94 -5.09 12.13
N VAL A 214 -3.81 -5.57 12.65
CA VAL A 214 -2.85 -4.74 13.42
C VAL A 214 -2.12 -3.73 12.55
N SER A 215 -1.84 -4.06 11.29
CA SER A 215 -1.13 -3.17 10.36
C SER A 215 -2.01 -2.01 9.86
N TYR A 216 -3.33 -2.19 9.84
CA TYR A 216 -4.28 -1.19 9.34
C TYR A 216 -4.15 0.18 10.05
N PRO A 217 -4.16 0.29 11.40
CA PRO A 217 -3.96 1.56 12.08
C PRO A 217 -2.68 2.30 11.71
N LEU A 218 -1.62 1.60 11.28
CA LEU A 218 -0.34 2.22 10.88
C LEU A 218 -0.47 2.98 9.56
N GLN A 219 -1.13 2.39 8.56
CA GLN A 219 -1.41 3.08 7.29
C GLN A 219 -2.41 4.23 7.51
N PHE A 220 -3.42 3.98 8.34
CA PHE A 220 -4.42 4.99 8.70
C PHE A 220 -3.82 6.15 9.51
N TYR A 221 -2.74 5.93 10.26
CA TYR A 221 -2.11 6.92 11.12
C TYR A 221 -1.60 8.14 10.34
N VAL A 222 -0.93 7.95 9.20
CA VAL A 222 -0.28 9.05 8.45
C VAL A 222 -1.27 10.14 8.02
N PRO A 223 -2.38 9.84 7.30
CA PRO A 223 -3.37 10.85 6.95
C PRO A 223 -4.03 11.44 8.20
N MET A 224 -4.30 10.63 9.23
CA MET A 224 -4.95 11.10 10.45
C MET A 224 -4.08 12.03 11.29
N GLU A 225 -2.77 11.79 11.38
CA GLU A 225 -1.82 12.67 12.06
C GLU A 225 -1.82 14.05 11.36
N ARG A 226 -1.89 14.06 10.04
CA ARG A 226 -1.95 15.28 9.23
C ARG A 226 -3.26 16.05 9.44
N VAL A 227 -4.39 15.35 9.51
CA VAL A 227 -5.71 15.93 9.86
C VAL A 227 -5.66 16.49 11.27
N GLU A 228 -5.18 15.72 12.24
CA GLU A 228 -5.10 16.12 13.64
C GLU A 228 -4.27 17.40 13.82
N LYS A 229 -3.10 17.50 13.16
CA LYS A 229 -2.28 18.72 13.14
C LYS A 229 -3.02 19.91 12.53
N TRP A 230 -3.91 19.70 11.57
CA TRP A 230 -4.73 20.77 10.98
C TRP A 230 -5.84 21.22 11.94
N ILE A 231 -6.51 20.27 12.61
CA ILE A 231 -7.56 20.53 13.61
C ILE A 231 -7.00 21.35 14.77
N LYS A 232 -5.89 20.90 15.36
CA LYS A 232 -5.22 21.58 16.49
C LYS A 232 -4.82 23.03 16.17
N ARG A 233 -4.61 23.37 14.89
CA ARG A 233 -4.25 24.73 14.46
C ARG A 233 -5.45 25.65 14.19
N LYS A 234 -6.62 25.10 13.87
CA LYS A 234 -7.77 25.87 13.37
C LYS A 234 -9.01 25.81 14.25
N VAL A 235 -9.10 24.85 15.15
CA VAL A 235 -10.29 24.57 15.95
C VAL A 235 -10.02 24.87 17.41
N VAL A 236 -11.02 25.44 18.10
CA VAL A 236 -10.99 25.72 19.54
C VAL A 236 -10.79 24.43 20.33
N GLU A 237 -9.93 24.45 21.35
CA GLU A 237 -9.49 23.28 22.13
C GLU A 237 -10.63 22.38 22.61
N THR A 238 -11.72 22.96 23.10
CA THR A 238 -12.90 22.23 23.61
C THR A 238 -13.59 21.33 22.58
N LYS A 239 -13.43 21.62 21.28
CA LYS A 239 -14.02 20.83 20.19
C LYS A 239 -13.02 19.94 19.47
N GLN A 240 -11.72 20.00 19.81
CA GLN A 240 -10.68 19.28 19.07
C GLN A 240 -10.82 17.76 19.21
N GLU A 241 -10.90 17.24 20.44
CA GLU A 241 -10.97 15.80 20.68
C GLU A 241 -12.17 15.11 20.02
N PRO A 242 -13.43 15.54 20.24
CA PRO A 242 -14.57 14.89 19.62
C PRO A 242 -14.50 14.96 18.09
N MET A 243 -13.96 16.05 17.53
CA MET A 243 -13.80 16.19 16.08
C MET A 243 -12.72 15.26 15.51
N ILE A 244 -11.62 15.04 16.23
CA ILE A 244 -10.57 14.09 15.83
C ILE A 244 -11.14 12.68 15.77
N TYR A 245 -11.86 12.23 16.80
CA TYR A 245 -12.46 10.89 16.82
C TYR A 245 -13.56 10.74 15.78
N ALA A 246 -14.40 11.77 15.57
CA ALA A 246 -15.42 11.76 14.54
C ALA A 246 -14.82 11.62 13.12
N ILE A 247 -13.74 12.35 12.82
CA ILE A 247 -13.07 12.25 11.51
C ILE A 247 -12.34 10.92 11.35
N ARG A 248 -11.71 10.40 12.41
CA ARG A 248 -11.09 9.06 12.39
C ARG A 248 -12.13 7.98 12.10
N PHE A 249 -13.24 7.97 12.83
CA PHE A 249 -14.34 7.03 12.60
C PHE A 249 -14.91 7.19 11.19
N GLY A 250 -15.16 8.42 10.75
CA GLY A 250 -15.61 8.72 9.39
C GLY A 250 -14.63 8.25 8.31
N GLY A 251 -13.31 8.32 8.55
CA GLY A 251 -12.28 7.81 7.64
C GLY A 251 -12.28 6.28 7.53
N VAL A 252 -12.50 5.57 8.65
CA VAL A 252 -12.67 4.10 8.62
C VAL A 252 -13.96 3.70 7.91
N VAL A 253 -15.07 4.41 8.15
CA VAL A 253 -16.33 4.17 7.44
C VAL A 253 -16.17 4.44 5.94
N LEU A 254 -15.48 5.51 5.55
CA LEU A 254 -15.22 5.84 4.15
C LEU A 254 -14.41 4.75 3.46
N THR A 255 -13.33 4.28 4.07
CA THR A 255 -12.48 3.21 3.52
C THR A 255 -13.22 1.87 3.46
N CYS A 256 -14.07 1.57 4.44
CA CYS A 256 -14.97 0.41 4.41
C CYS A 256 -15.98 0.50 3.24
N ALA A 257 -16.62 1.66 3.05
CA ALA A 257 -17.55 1.89 1.95
C ALA A 257 -16.85 1.80 0.58
N MET A 258 -15.65 2.38 0.44
CA MET A 258 -14.85 2.25 -0.77
C MET A 258 -14.43 0.80 -1.04
N ALA A 259 -14.10 0.02 0.00
CA ALA A 259 -13.74 -1.39 -0.14
C ALA A 259 -14.89 -2.24 -0.71
N GLN A 260 -16.16 -1.90 -0.42
CA GLN A 260 -17.32 -2.58 -1.01
C GLN A 260 -17.45 -2.35 -2.53
N LEU A 261 -16.81 -1.31 -3.07
CA LEU A 261 -16.82 -1.00 -4.50
C LEU A 261 -15.64 -1.66 -5.24
N ILE A 262 -14.85 -2.51 -4.60
CA ILE A 262 -13.70 -3.17 -5.22
C ILE A 262 -14.14 -4.54 -5.75
N PRO A 263 -14.21 -4.74 -7.08
CA PRO A 263 -14.62 -6.02 -7.65
C PRO A 263 -13.47 -7.05 -7.66
N HIS A 264 -12.24 -6.58 -7.91
CA HIS A 264 -11.03 -7.39 -7.99
C HIS A 264 -9.90 -6.70 -7.24
N LEU A 265 -9.28 -7.43 -6.32
CA LEU A 265 -8.28 -6.87 -5.42
C LEU A 265 -7.00 -6.50 -6.19
N ALA A 266 -6.55 -7.39 -7.08
CA ALA A 266 -5.31 -7.18 -7.84
C ALA A 266 -5.37 -5.94 -8.75
N LEU A 267 -6.52 -5.72 -9.41
CA LEU A 267 -6.72 -4.54 -10.26
C LEU A 267 -6.72 -3.24 -9.46
N PHE A 268 -7.33 -3.25 -8.27
CA PHE A 268 -7.36 -2.08 -7.40
C PHE A 268 -5.97 -1.77 -6.81
N ILE A 269 -5.22 -2.80 -6.41
CA ILE A 269 -3.81 -2.67 -5.99
C ILE A 269 -3.01 -1.98 -7.09
N SER A 270 -3.15 -2.45 -8.33
CA SER A 270 -2.44 -1.89 -9.48
C SER A 270 -2.86 -0.44 -9.78
N LEU A 271 -4.15 -0.12 -9.67
CA LEU A 271 -4.66 1.25 -9.85
C LEU A 271 -4.10 2.21 -8.80
N VAL A 272 -4.16 1.84 -7.52
CA VAL A 272 -3.64 2.68 -6.43
C VAL A 272 -2.12 2.88 -6.58
N GLY A 273 -1.40 1.82 -6.94
CA GLY A 273 0.05 1.88 -7.16
C GLY A 273 0.45 2.73 -8.37
N SER A 274 -0.23 2.56 -9.51
CA SER A 274 0.07 3.31 -10.75
C SER A 274 -0.31 4.80 -10.65
N VAL A 275 -1.40 5.14 -9.96
CA VAL A 275 -1.81 6.54 -9.78
C VAL A 275 -1.03 7.18 -8.63
N ALA A 276 -1.25 6.68 -7.42
CA ALA A 276 -0.80 7.34 -6.21
C ALA A 276 0.64 6.95 -5.85
N GLY A 277 0.96 5.66 -5.92
CA GLY A 277 2.30 5.13 -5.66
C GLY A 277 3.35 5.76 -6.57
N THR A 278 3.15 5.71 -7.89
CA THR A 278 4.05 6.30 -8.90
C THR A 278 4.29 7.79 -8.70
N SER A 279 3.23 8.54 -8.38
CA SER A 279 3.34 9.98 -8.12
C SER A 279 4.15 10.29 -6.85
N LEU A 280 3.92 9.55 -5.74
CA LEU A 280 4.64 9.74 -4.47
C LEU A 280 6.13 9.37 -4.55
N THR A 281 6.47 8.41 -5.38
CA THR A 281 7.81 7.79 -5.40
C THR A 281 8.68 8.28 -6.55
N LEU A 282 8.12 8.40 -7.76
CA LEU A 282 8.88 8.67 -8.99
C LEU A 282 8.62 10.05 -9.60
N VAL A 283 7.63 10.79 -9.10
CA VAL A 283 7.36 12.17 -9.56
C VAL A 283 7.79 13.20 -8.53
N PHE A 284 7.23 13.16 -7.32
CA PHE A 284 7.48 14.22 -6.33
C PHE A 284 8.92 14.27 -5.82
N PRO A 285 9.59 13.16 -5.45
CA PRO A 285 10.97 13.24 -4.96
C PRO A 285 11.96 13.75 -6.03
N PRO A 286 11.95 13.24 -7.29
CA PRO A 286 12.78 13.81 -8.37
C PRO A 286 12.52 15.30 -8.62
N LEU A 287 11.24 15.72 -8.58
CA LEU A 287 10.89 17.12 -8.75
C LEU A 287 11.41 17.99 -7.60
N ILE A 288 11.33 17.51 -6.36
CA ILE A 288 11.89 18.21 -5.20
C ILE A 288 13.41 18.34 -5.34
N GLU A 289 14.11 17.27 -5.72
CA GLU A 289 15.57 17.30 -5.91
C GLU A 289 15.97 18.31 -6.99
N LEU A 290 15.30 18.28 -8.16
CA LEU A 290 15.55 19.23 -9.23
C LEU A 290 15.40 20.69 -8.80
N LEU A 291 14.31 21.00 -8.09
CA LEU A 291 14.03 22.35 -7.62
C LEU A 291 15.04 22.81 -6.55
N CYS A 292 15.41 21.92 -5.63
CA CYS A 292 16.41 22.20 -4.61
C CYS A 292 17.80 22.41 -5.21
N CYS A 293 18.26 21.54 -6.12
CA CYS A 293 19.55 21.68 -6.79
C CYS A 293 19.61 22.93 -7.68
N TYR A 294 18.50 23.27 -8.34
CA TYR A 294 18.38 24.52 -9.09
C TYR A 294 18.56 25.74 -8.16
N SER A 295 17.87 25.76 -7.02
CA SER A 295 17.98 26.86 -6.05
C SER A 295 19.39 27.00 -5.45
N ARG A 296 20.13 25.90 -5.32
CA ARG A 296 21.50 25.89 -4.80
C ARG A 296 22.56 26.15 -5.87
N GLN A 297 22.17 26.28 -7.14
CA GLN A 297 23.09 26.35 -8.30
C GLN A 297 23.99 25.11 -8.43
N GLU A 298 23.54 23.96 -7.92
CA GLU A 298 24.25 22.66 -7.96
C GLU A 298 23.69 21.74 -9.06
N LEU A 299 22.88 22.27 -9.99
CA LEU A 299 22.21 21.49 -11.01
C LEU A 299 23.19 20.98 -12.08
N THR A 300 23.61 19.72 -11.91
CA THR A 300 24.49 19.03 -12.87
C THR A 300 23.66 18.35 -13.97
N LYS A 301 24.20 18.24 -15.20
CA LYS A 301 23.55 17.54 -16.32
C LYS A 301 23.09 16.12 -15.96
N TRP A 302 23.89 15.39 -15.16
CA TRP A 302 23.56 14.06 -14.66
C TRP A 302 22.30 14.05 -13.78
N VAL A 303 22.21 14.94 -12.79
CA VAL A 303 21.05 15.08 -11.90
C VAL A 303 19.80 15.40 -12.71
N TRP A 304 19.94 16.26 -13.73
CA TRP A 304 18.85 16.61 -14.63
C TRP A 304 18.36 15.40 -15.44
N ILE A 305 19.26 14.73 -16.16
CA ILE A 305 18.91 13.57 -17.00
C ILE A 305 18.29 12.45 -16.17
N ARG A 306 18.88 12.12 -15.02
CA ARG A 306 18.37 11.07 -14.12
C ARG A 306 16.95 11.37 -13.66
N ASN A 307 16.69 12.58 -13.15
CA ASN A 307 15.38 12.93 -12.61
C ASN A 307 14.31 13.11 -13.69
N ILE A 308 14.65 13.69 -14.84
CA ILE A 308 13.74 13.75 -15.98
C ILE A 308 13.43 12.33 -16.48
N GLY A 309 14.43 11.45 -16.57
CA GLY A 309 14.23 10.05 -16.94
C GLY A 309 13.29 9.31 -15.99
N LEU A 310 13.46 9.47 -14.67
CA LEU A 310 12.57 8.90 -13.66
C LEU A 310 11.14 9.42 -13.80
N MET A 311 10.94 10.73 -13.98
CA MET A 311 9.61 11.32 -14.16
C MET A 311 8.96 10.90 -15.50
N ALA A 312 9.74 10.74 -16.57
CA ALA A 312 9.23 10.23 -17.84
C ALA A 312 8.79 8.77 -17.72
N PHE A 313 9.60 7.93 -17.08
CA PHE A 313 9.25 6.55 -16.77
C PHE A 313 7.99 6.48 -15.89
N ALA A 314 7.89 7.36 -14.88
CA ALA A 314 6.70 7.50 -14.04
C ALA A 314 5.46 7.85 -14.85
N MET A 315 5.56 8.75 -15.83
CA MET A 315 4.43 9.15 -16.67
C MET A 315 3.94 7.99 -17.55
N VAL A 316 4.86 7.19 -18.11
CA VAL A 316 4.51 5.98 -18.86
C VAL A 316 3.80 4.99 -17.95
N GLY A 317 4.38 4.69 -16.78
CA GLY A 317 3.79 3.74 -15.82
C GLY A 317 2.44 4.21 -15.26
N PHE A 318 2.29 5.50 -14.97
CA PHE A 318 1.04 6.10 -14.54
C PHE A 318 -0.04 5.95 -15.61
N THR A 319 0.25 6.37 -16.85
CA THR A 319 -0.75 6.37 -17.94
C THR A 319 -1.15 4.96 -18.33
N THR A 320 -0.17 4.10 -18.60
CA THR A 320 -0.41 2.71 -19.02
C THR A 320 -1.03 1.87 -17.90
N GLY A 321 -0.54 1.99 -16.66
CA GLY A 321 -1.06 1.25 -15.52
C GLY A 321 -2.49 1.66 -15.19
N THR A 322 -2.76 2.96 -15.12
CA THR A 322 -4.12 3.48 -14.87
C THR A 322 -5.08 3.02 -15.95
N TYR A 323 -4.68 3.14 -17.23
CA TYR A 323 -5.51 2.71 -18.35
C TYR A 323 -5.83 1.22 -18.28
N ALA A 324 -4.82 0.36 -18.12
CA ALA A 324 -5.01 -1.08 -18.04
C ALA A 324 -5.90 -1.49 -16.87
N SER A 325 -5.68 -0.93 -15.67
CA SER A 325 -6.51 -1.21 -14.50
C SER A 325 -7.94 -0.72 -14.70
N MET A 326 -8.14 0.49 -15.24
CA MET A 326 -9.49 1.04 -15.44
C MET A 326 -10.28 0.24 -16.47
N VAL A 327 -9.68 -0.11 -17.61
CA VAL A 327 -10.36 -0.91 -18.64
C VAL A 327 -10.82 -2.25 -18.05
N GLN A 328 -9.94 -2.96 -17.35
CA GLN A 328 -10.29 -4.26 -16.76
C GLN A 328 -11.31 -4.15 -15.61
N ILE A 329 -11.26 -3.08 -14.82
CA ILE A 329 -12.27 -2.80 -13.79
C ILE A 329 -13.63 -2.54 -14.44
N VAL A 330 -13.68 -1.72 -15.50
CA VAL A 330 -14.93 -1.42 -16.22
C VAL A 330 -15.49 -2.68 -16.87
N GLU A 331 -14.64 -3.53 -17.47
CA GLU A 331 -15.07 -4.82 -18.01
C GLU A 331 -15.59 -5.76 -16.93
N ALA A 332 -14.95 -5.79 -15.75
CA ALA A 332 -15.41 -6.59 -14.62
C ALA A 332 -16.79 -6.15 -14.12
N PHE A 333 -17.05 -4.84 -14.07
CA PHE A 333 -18.37 -4.30 -13.74
C PHE A 333 -19.39 -4.43 -14.88
N GLY A 334 -18.93 -4.38 -16.13
CA GLY A 334 -19.79 -4.50 -17.32
C GLY A 334 -20.30 -5.92 -17.58
N LYS A 335 -19.66 -6.94 -16.98
CA LYS A 335 -20.06 -8.34 -17.07
C LYS A 335 -21.11 -8.77 -16.02
N SER A 336 -21.81 -7.83 -15.37
CA SER A 336 -22.95 -8.17 -14.51
C SER A 336 -24.06 -8.87 -15.32
N ASP A 337 -24.15 -10.18 -15.12
CA ASP A 337 -25.28 -11.10 -15.35
C ASP A 337 -25.93 -11.12 -16.75
N VAL A 338 -25.48 -12.09 -17.57
CA VAL A 338 -26.38 -12.87 -18.45
C VAL A 338 -26.44 -14.30 -17.94
#